data_AF-A0A943FDA8-F1
#
_entry.id   AF-A0A943FDA8-F1
#
_cell.length_a   1.000
_cell.length_b   1.000
_cell.length_c   1.000
_cell.angle_alpha   90.00
_cell.angle_beta   90.00
_cell.angle_gamma   90.00
#
_symmetry.space_group_name_H-M   'P 1'
#
loop_
_entity.id
_entity.type
_entity.pdbx_description
1 polymer ?
#
loop_
_entity_poly.entity_id
_entity_poly.type
_entity_poly.pdbx_seq_one_letter_code
_entity_poly.pdbx_strand_id
1 'polypeptide(L)'
;MNLQQRLQQLKRVQADLETVLYQAQKQATKKAVQAAADATPPKKGTGRGPYIGTNTMTGELKAHWDSDSRTEPEIHGQQFVTVLANDKEYASYVNDGHRMKRHFVPGLYINPESGLLEYDPSAKVGIVVGTKTRYVKGEFMVDKAKKAYQEVLLDELDKEIQRRLK
;
A
#
# COMPACT_ATOMS: atom_id res chain seq x y z
N MET A 1 -3.91 37.69 27.56
CA MET A 1 -3.08 37.65 26.34
C MET A 1 -3.28 38.95 25.57
N ASN A 2 -2.20 39.64 25.19
CA ASN A 2 -2.26 40.85 24.37
C ASN A 2 -1.77 40.59 22.93
N LEU A 3 -1.97 41.55 22.02
CA LEU A 3 -1.60 41.40 20.60
C LEU A 3 -0.10 41.11 20.40
N GLN A 4 0.77 41.73 21.19
CA GLN A 4 2.21 41.53 21.10
C GLN A 4 2.62 40.10 21.53
N GLN A 5 2.02 39.58 22.60
CA GLN A 5 2.21 38.20 23.06
C GLN A 5 1.71 37.20 22.02
N ARG A 6 0.55 37.46 21.40
CA ARG A 6 0.00 36.59 20.34
C ARG A 6 0.88 36.60 19.09
N LEU A 7 1.41 37.76 18.70
CA LEU A 7 2.36 37.87 17.59
C LEU A 7 3.64 37.08 17.86
N GLN A 8 4.17 37.12 19.08
CA GLN A 8 5.35 36.34 19.46
C GLN A 8 5.08 34.82 19.45
N GLN A 9 3.90 34.37 19.89
CA GLN A 9 3.50 32.96 19.76
C GLN A 9 3.50 32.52 18.30
N LEU A 10 2.84 33.27 17.40
CA LEU A 10 2.76 32.94 15.98
C LEU A 10 4.13 32.88 15.30
N LYS A 11 5.04 33.82 15.62
CA LYS A 11 6.42 33.80 15.08
C LYS A 11 7.20 32.55 15.51
N ARG A 12 7.01 32.08 16.75
CA ARG A 12 7.63 30.83 17.23
C ARG A 12 7.08 29.60 16.50
N VAL A 13 5.76 29.55 16.26
CA VAL A 13 5.15 28.48 15.47
C VAL A 13 5.68 28.48 14.04
N GLN A 14 5.82 29.67 13.44
CA GLN A 14 6.36 29.82 12.09
C GLN A 14 7.79 29.28 11.96
N ALA A 15 8.66 29.56 12.95
CA ALA A 15 10.06 29.12 12.91
C ALA A 15 10.21 27.59 12.91
N ASP A 16 9.28 26.87 13.55
CA ASP A 16 9.31 25.41 13.66
C ASP A 16 8.46 24.71 12.58
N LEU A 17 7.79 25.47 11.70
CA LEU A 17 6.82 24.94 10.76
C LEU A 17 7.42 23.87 9.85
N GLU A 18 8.66 24.05 9.39
CA GLU A 18 9.36 23.07 8.56
C GLU A 18 9.52 21.72 9.29
N THR A 19 9.96 21.76 10.55
CA THR A 19 10.09 20.56 11.38
C THR A 19 8.73 19.87 11.58
N VAL A 20 7.68 20.65 11.81
CA VAL A 20 6.31 20.12 11.98
C VAL A 20 5.82 19.44 10.71
N LEU A 21 5.91 20.11 9.57
CA LEU A 21 5.50 19.57 8.27
C LEU A 21 6.28 18.31 7.92
N TYR A 22 7.59 18.33 8.17
CA TYR A 22 8.47 17.18 7.97
C TYR A 22 8.03 15.97 8.79
N GLN A 23 7.83 16.15 10.10
CA GLN A 23 7.43 15.05 10.98
C GLN A 23 6.03 14.52 10.63
N ALA A 24 5.08 15.42 10.38
CA ALA A 24 3.72 15.04 9.99
C ALA A 24 3.72 14.21 8.70
N GLN A 25 4.46 14.64 7.68
CA GLN A 25 4.57 13.89 6.42
C GLN A 25 5.26 12.54 6.59
N LYS A 26 6.33 12.47 7.40
CA LYS A 26 7.02 11.21 7.73
C LYS A 26 6.07 10.21 8.38
N GLN A 27 5.31 10.63 9.40
CA GLN A 27 4.35 9.76 10.09
C GLN A 27 3.19 9.34 9.18
N ALA A 28 2.64 10.28 8.41
CA ALA A 28 1.59 10.00 7.45
C ALA A 28 2.04 8.97 6.40
N THR A 29 3.27 9.09 5.89
CA THR A 29 3.79 8.14 4.89
C THR A 29 4.02 6.77 5.49
N LYS A 30 4.58 6.68 6.71
CA LYS A 30 4.70 5.40 7.44
C LYS A 30 3.34 4.73 7.62
N LYS A 31 2.29 5.49 7.95
CA LYS A 31 0.94 4.94 8.06
C LYS A 31 0.40 4.48 6.70
N ALA A 32 0.68 5.23 5.63
CA ALA A 32 0.29 4.85 4.27
C ALA A 32 0.91 3.50 3.87
N VAL A 33 2.21 3.32 4.12
CA VAL A 33 2.93 2.05 3.90
C VAL A 33 2.28 0.90 4.67
N GLN A 34 2.01 1.11 5.96
CA GLN A 34 1.32 0.11 6.79
C GLN A 34 -0.06 -0.25 6.22
N ALA A 35 -0.86 0.75 5.85
CA ALA A 35 -2.19 0.54 5.28
C ALA A 35 -2.15 -0.20 3.94
N ALA A 36 -1.16 0.08 3.09
CA ALA A 36 -0.93 -0.64 1.84
C ALA A 36 -0.59 -2.11 2.13
N ALA A 37 0.35 -2.36 3.04
CA ALA A 37 0.77 -3.69 3.45
C ALA A 37 -0.38 -4.50 4.08
N ASP A 38 -1.20 -3.90 4.94
CA ASP A 38 -2.38 -4.53 5.54
C ASP A 38 -3.49 -4.76 4.51
N ALA A 39 -3.53 -3.95 3.46
CA ALA A 39 -4.40 -4.15 2.31
C ALA A 39 -3.86 -5.18 1.31
N THR A 40 -2.64 -5.68 1.47
CA THR A 40 -2.01 -6.64 0.55
C THR A 40 -2.31 -8.09 0.96
N PRO A 41 -2.71 -8.98 0.03
CA PRO A 41 -2.81 -10.40 0.34
C PRO A 41 -1.42 -11.04 0.54
N PRO A 42 -1.33 -12.20 1.24
CA PRO A 42 -2.43 -13.07 1.62
C PRO A 42 -3.12 -12.57 2.89
N LYS A 43 -4.44 -12.40 2.83
CA LYS A 43 -5.29 -12.09 3.99
C LYS A 43 -6.14 -13.31 4.32
N LYS A 44 -6.12 -13.74 5.58
CA LYS A 44 -6.98 -14.84 6.05
C LYS A 44 -8.45 -14.56 5.69
N GLY A 45 -9.17 -15.57 5.22
CA GLY A 45 -10.63 -15.51 5.01
C GLY A 45 -11.12 -14.77 3.77
N THR A 46 -10.24 -14.33 2.86
CA THR A 46 -10.66 -13.57 1.66
C THR A 46 -11.06 -14.46 0.46
N GLY A 47 -11.01 -15.79 0.59
CA GLY A 47 -11.24 -16.74 -0.52
C GLY A 47 -10.17 -16.67 -1.63
N ARG A 48 -9.17 -15.81 -1.42
CA ARG A 48 -8.06 -15.51 -2.30
C ARG A 48 -6.90 -16.43 -1.93
N GLY A 49 -6.99 -17.66 -2.44
CA GLY A 49 -6.00 -18.72 -2.25
C GLY A 49 -4.72 -18.53 -3.08
N PRO A 50 -3.88 -19.58 -3.21
CA PRO A 50 -2.57 -19.56 -3.89
C PRO A 50 -2.57 -19.24 -5.40
N TYR A 51 -3.69 -18.77 -5.95
CA TYR A 51 -3.91 -18.51 -7.37
C TYR A 51 -3.60 -17.05 -7.79
N ILE A 52 -3.00 -16.23 -6.92
CA ILE A 52 -2.92 -14.76 -7.06
C ILE A 52 -1.48 -14.31 -7.38
N GLY A 53 -0.67 -15.22 -7.90
CA GLY A 53 0.72 -14.98 -8.26
C GLY A 53 1.69 -15.25 -7.11
N THR A 54 2.89 -15.67 -7.48
CA THR A 54 3.95 -16.13 -6.56
C THR A 54 4.29 -15.10 -5.48
N ASN A 55 4.41 -13.81 -5.84
CA ASN A 55 4.74 -12.73 -4.91
C ASN A 55 3.70 -12.51 -3.80
N THR A 56 2.44 -12.88 -4.06
CA THR A 56 1.34 -12.81 -3.09
C THR A 56 1.34 -14.03 -2.16
N MET A 57 1.88 -15.16 -2.62
CA MET A 57 2.02 -16.36 -1.79
C MET A 57 3.24 -16.28 -0.86
N THR A 58 4.36 -15.73 -1.35
CA THR A 58 5.61 -15.60 -0.58
C THR A 58 5.57 -14.42 0.40
N GLY A 59 4.58 -13.53 0.27
CA GLY A 59 4.48 -12.30 1.09
C GLY A 59 5.41 -11.18 0.62
N GLU A 60 6.17 -11.40 -0.45
CA GLU A 60 7.06 -10.39 -1.05
C GLU A 60 6.32 -9.12 -1.45
N LEU A 61 5.13 -9.26 -2.05
CA LEU A 61 4.32 -8.09 -2.42
C LEU A 61 4.02 -7.21 -1.20
N LYS A 62 3.79 -7.82 -0.03
CA LYS A 62 3.54 -7.08 1.21
C LYS A 62 4.80 -6.40 1.73
N ALA A 63 5.93 -7.11 1.73
CA ALA A 63 7.21 -6.59 2.21
C ALA A 63 7.69 -5.38 1.40
N HIS A 64 7.43 -5.40 0.08
CA HIS A 64 7.92 -4.38 -0.83
C HIS A 64 7.28 -3.00 -0.69
N TRP A 65 6.13 -2.89 0.00
CA TRP A 65 5.63 -1.58 0.40
C TRP A 65 6.60 -0.86 1.34
N ASP A 66 7.28 -1.58 2.23
CA ASP A 66 8.22 -0.99 3.17
C ASP A 66 9.59 -0.73 2.54
N SER A 67 10.12 -1.70 1.78
CA SER A 67 11.45 -1.58 1.17
C SER A 67 11.51 -0.55 0.04
N ASP A 68 10.44 -0.41 -0.75
CA ASP A 68 10.48 0.39 -1.97
C ASP A 68 9.99 1.83 -1.74
N SER A 69 9.29 2.06 -0.62
CA SER A 69 8.77 3.37 -0.26
C SER A 69 9.85 4.23 0.41
N ARG A 70 9.77 5.55 0.16
CA ARG A 70 10.59 6.56 0.84
C ARG A 70 9.74 7.29 1.86
N THR A 71 9.84 6.84 3.10
CA THR A 71 9.11 7.43 4.24
C THR A 71 9.80 8.66 4.83
N GLU A 72 11.11 8.81 4.62
CA GLU A 72 11.84 10.02 4.98
C GLU A 72 11.57 11.11 3.94
N PRO A 73 11.02 12.28 4.31
CA PRO A 73 10.78 13.35 3.37
C PRO A 73 12.08 13.90 2.77
N GLU A 74 12.15 13.90 1.44
CA GLU A 74 13.17 14.64 0.70
C GLU A 74 12.72 16.10 0.54
N ILE A 75 13.62 17.06 0.77
CA ILE A 75 13.31 18.49 0.66
C ILE A 75 13.73 18.97 -0.73
N HIS A 76 12.75 19.32 -1.55
CA HIS A 76 12.93 19.82 -2.92
C HIS A 76 12.48 21.29 -2.95
N GLY A 77 13.41 22.19 -2.64
CA GLY A 77 13.09 23.61 -2.46
C GLY A 77 12.15 23.84 -1.27
N GLN A 78 10.90 24.21 -1.55
CA GLN A 78 9.85 24.41 -0.54
C GLN A 78 8.90 23.21 -0.41
N GLN A 79 9.19 22.10 -1.10
CA GLN A 79 8.34 20.91 -1.10
C GLN A 79 8.98 19.80 -0.26
N PHE A 80 8.15 19.16 0.55
CA PHE A 80 8.49 17.93 1.23
C PHE A 80 7.90 16.77 0.41
N VAL A 81 8.75 15.85 -0.03
CA VAL A 81 8.35 14.76 -0.93
C VAL A 81 8.65 13.43 -0.27
N THR A 82 7.63 12.58 -0.20
CA THR A 82 7.74 11.18 0.19
C THR A 82 7.16 10.31 -0.92
N VAL A 83 7.54 9.03 -0.95
CA VAL A 83 7.13 8.12 -2.01
C VAL A 83 6.52 6.86 -1.40
N LEU A 84 5.32 6.50 -1.86
CA LEU A 84 4.74 5.18 -1.66
C LEU A 84 4.95 4.38 -2.95
N ALA A 85 5.67 3.26 -2.87
CA ALA A 85 6.00 2.45 -4.03
C ALA A 85 5.95 0.95 -3.73
N ASN A 86 5.83 0.17 -4.80
CA ASN A 86 5.95 -1.28 -4.81
C ASN A 86 6.37 -1.69 -6.22
N ASP A 87 7.56 -2.24 -6.37
CA ASP A 87 8.17 -2.57 -7.66
C ASP A 87 7.81 -3.97 -8.18
N LYS A 88 7.02 -4.74 -7.40
CA LYS A 88 6.75 -6.13 -7.74
C LYS A 88 5.91 -6.27 -8.99
N GLU A 89 6.33 -7.22 -9.82
CA GLU A 89 5.52 -7.71 -10.92
C GLU A 89 4.14 -8.14 -10.42
N TYR A 90 3.12 -7.79 -11.20
CA TYR A 90 1.71 -8.05 -10.92
C TYR A 90 1.10 -7.26 -9.75
N ALA A 91 1.82 -6.32 -9.11
CA ALA A 91 1.26 -5.48 -8.05
C ALA A 91 -0.01 -4.72 -8.50
N SER A 92 -0.03 -4.22 -9.74
CA SER A 92 -1.18 -3.54 -10.35
C SER A 92 -2.40 -4.46 -10.51
N TYR A 93 -2.20 -5.73 -10.88
CA TYR A 93 -3.27 -6.71 -11.00
C TYR A 93 -3.94 -7.01 -9.66
N VAL A 94 -3.17 -6.97 -8.57
CA VAL A 94 -3.68 -7.11 -7.21
C VAL A 94 -4.35 -5.82 -6.75
N ASN A 95 -3.80 -4.66 -7.10
CA ASN A 95 -4.33 -3.35 -6.70
C ASN A 95 -5.66 -3.05 -7.40
N ASP A 96 -5.67 -3.05 -8.73
CA ASP A 96 -6.78 -2.58 -9.56
C ASP A 96 -7.77 -3.70 -9.86
N GLY A 97 -7.29 -4.95 -9.79
CA GLY A 97 -8.01 -6.11 -10.29
C GLY A 97 -7.78 -6.30 -11.79
N HIS A 98 -8.38 -7.35 -12.34
CA HIS A 98 -8.20 -7.68 -13.75
C HIS A 98 -9.32 -8.58 -14.27
N ARG A 99 -9.53 -8.53 -15.59
CA ARG A 99 -10.44 -9.46 -16.26
C ARG A 99 -9.77 -10.81 -16.44
N MET A 100 -10.50 -11.87 -16.10
CA MET A 100 -10.07 -13.23 -16.39
C MET A 100 -10.45 -13.57 -17.83
N LYS A 101 -9.46 -13.92 -18.64
CA LYS A 101 -9.71 -14.52 -19.94
C LYS A 101 -9.83 -16.02 -19.76
N ARG A 102 -10.94 -16.60 -20.21
CA ARG A 102 -11.09 -18.05 -20.24
C ARG A 102 -10.14 -18.62 -21.29
N HIS A 103 -9.23 -19.48 -20.85
CA HIS A 103 -8.31 -20.19 -21.75
C HIS A 103 -7.89 -21.51 -21.13
N PHE A 104 -7.50 -22.46 -21.97
CA PHE A 104 -6.93 -23.73 -21.54
C PHE A 104 -5.43 -23.56 -21.34
N VAL A 105 -4.91 -24.04 -20.21
CA VAL A 105 -3.47 -24.05 -19.91
C VAL A 105 -3.00 -25.52 -19.93
N PRO A 106 -2.30 -25.95 -21.00
CA PRO A 106 -1.67 -27.27 -21.03
C PRO A 106 -0.62 -27.39 -19.92
N GLY A 107 -0.52 -28.55 -19.28
CA GLY A 107 0.42 -28.82 -18.20
C GLY A 107 0.00 -28.30 -16.82
N LEU A 108 -1.06 -27.50 -16.71
CA LEU A 108 -1.57 -27.01 -15.43
C LEU A 108 -2.58 -27.99 -14.83
N TYR A 109 -2.35 -28.46 -13.60
CA TYR A 109 -3.24 -29.40 -12.90
C TYR A 109 -3.31 -29.15 -11.40
N ILE A 110 -4.31 -29.72 -10.74
CA ILE A 110 -4.36 -29.76 -9.27
C ILE A 110 -3.70 -31.06 -8.85
N ASN A 111 -2.59 -30.97 -8.12
CA ASN A 111 -1.90 -32.14 -7.61
C ASN A 111 -2.80 -32.84 -6.56
N PRO A 112 -3.15 -34.12 -6.76
CA PRO A 112 -4.07 -34.82 -5.87
C PRO A 112 -3.50 -35.10 -4.47
N GLU A 113 -2.17 -35.12 -4.32
CA GLU A 113 -1.50 -35.34 -3.03
C GLU A 113 -1.42 -34.06 -2.20
N SER A 114 -1.03 -32.93 -2.82
CA SER A 114 -0.87 -31.65 -2.13
C SER A 114 -2.16 -30.83 -2.07
N GLY A 115 -3.11 -31.09 -2.99
CA GLY A 115 -4.30 -30.28 -3.21
C GLY A 115 -4.00 -28.89 -3.82
N LEU A 116 -2.75 -28.64 -4.23
CA LEU A 116 -2.31 -27.36 -4.78
C LEU A 116 -2.36 -27.37 -6.30
N LEU A 117 -2.44 -26.17 -6.87
CA LEU A 117 -2.31 -25.99 -8.31
C LEU A 117 -0.84 -25.98 -8.70
N GLU A 118 -0.46 -26.87 -9.61
CA GLU A 118 0.91 -27.09 -10.06
C GLU A 118 0.99 -27.06 -11.59
N TYR A 119 2.17 -26.75 -12.12
CA TYR A 119 2.43 -26.64 -13.55
C TYR A 119 3.59 -27.55 -13.96
N ASP A 120 3.32 -28.50 -14.86
CA ASP A 120 4.32 -29.34 -15.51
C ASP A 120 4.12 -29.29 -17.03
N PRO A 121 5.02 -28.66 -17.80
CA PRO A 121 4.89 -28.54 -19.25
C PRO A 121 4.94 -29.88 -19.99
N SER A 122 5.44 -30.95 -19.36
CA SER A 122 5.49 -32.30 -19.93
C SER A 122 4.23 -33.12 -19.65
N ALA A 123 3.41 -32.69 -18.70
CA ALA A 123 2.21 -33.40 -18.30
C ALA A 123 1.13 -33.32 -19.39
N LYS A 124 0.49 -34.46 -19.69
CA LYS A 124 -0.57 -34.56 -20.71
C LYS A 124 -1.96 -34.13 -20.22
N VAL A 125 -1.98 -33.27 -19.20
CA VAL A 125 -3.20 -32.73 -18.57
C VAL A 125 -3.27 -31.23 -18.78
N GLY A 126 -4.37 -30.61 -18.39
CA GLY A 126 -4.51 -29.16 -18.41
C GLY A 126 -5.83 -28.72 -17.82
N ILE A 127 -5.92 -27.47 -17.38
CA ILE A 127 -7.11 -26.90 -16.78
C ILE A 127 -7.54 -25.66 -17.56
N VAL A 128 -8.86 -25.51 -17.74
CA VAL A 128 -9.43 -24.24 -18.22
C VAL A 128 -9.51 -23.27 -17.05
N VAL A 129 -8.70 -22.22 -17.11
CA VAL A 129 -8.69 -21.13 -16.12
C VAL A 129 -9.68 -20.02 -16.53
N GLY A 130 -10.02 -19.13 -15.59
CA GLY A 130 -10.98 -18.05 -15.84
C GLY A 130 -12.42 -18.52 -16.06
N THR A 131 -12.78 -19.68 -15.51
CA THR A 131 -14.11 -20.32 -15.68
C THR A 131 -15.13 -19.88 -14.63
N LYS A 132 -14.70 -19.60 -13.39
CA LYS A 132 -15.59 -19.26 -12.27
C LYS A 132 -15.93 -17.77 -12.19
N THR A 133 -14.98 -16.89 -12.51
CA THR A 133 -15.18 -15.44 -12.45
C THR A 133 -14.65 -14.80 -13.73
N ARG A 134 -15.37 -13.82 -14.28
CA ARG A 134 -14.91 -13.01 -15.42
C ARG A 134 -13.98 -11.87 -15.01
N TYR A 135 -13.96 -11.55 -13.71
CA TYR A 135 -13.23 -10.43 -13.14
C TYR A 135 -12.76 -10.79 -11.73
N VAL A 136 -11.51 -10.44 -11.43
CA VAL A 136 -10.94 -10.45 -10.09
C VAL A 136 -10.94 -9.01 -9.61
N LYS A 137 -11.63 -8.75 -8.50
CA LYS A 137 -11.71 -7.40 -7.90
C LYS A 137 -10.35 -7.00 -7.32
N GLY A 138 -9.92 -5.76 -7.56
CA GLY A 138 -8.75 -5.18 -6.91
C GLY A 138 -8.87 -5.09 -5.39
N GLU A 139 -7.73 -5.02 -4.71
CA GLU A 139 -7.64 -4.73 -3.28
C GLU A 139 -7.61 -3.23 -2.96
N PHE A 140 -7.37 -2.38 -3.96
CA PHE A 140 -7.28 -0.92 -3.84
C PHE A 140 -6.33 -0.49 -2.71
N MET A 141 -5.14 -1.10 -2.70
CA MET A 141 -4.11 -0.90 -1.69
C MET A 141 -3.64 0.55 -1.67
N VAL A 142 -3.42 1.12 -2.87
CA VAL A 142 -2.98 2.52 -3.03
C VAL A 142 -4.04 3.50 -2.52
N ASP A 143 -5.32 3.26 -2.78
CA ASP A 143 -6.39 4.15 -2.32
C ASP A 143 -6.54 4.12 -0.79
N LYS A 144 -6.41 2.94 -0.19
CA LYS A 144 -6.39 2.79 1.27
C LYS A 144 -5.18 3.49 1.89
N ALA A 145 -4.01 3.39 1.25
CA ALA A 145 -2.81 4.08 1.69
C ALA A 145 -2.95 5.61 1.60
N LYS A 146 -3.50 6.13 0.49
CA LYS A 146 -3.80 7.57 0.33
C LYS A 146 -4.76 8.08 1.40
N LYS A 147 -5.81 7.31 1.69
CA LYS A 147 -6.77 7.65 2.75
C LYS A 147 -6.07 7.74 4.11
N ALA A 148 -5.30 6.71 4.47
CA ALA A 148 -4.57 6.68 5.74
C ALA A 148 -3.54 7.81 5.85
N TYR A 149 -2.85 8.14 4.75
CA TYR A 149 -1.94 9.28 4.67
C TYR A 149 -2.66 10.59 5.01
N GLN A 150 -3.79 10.87 4.34
CA GLN A 150 -4.53 12.11 4.52
C GLN A 150 -5.08 12.25 5.94
N GLU A 151 -5.65 11.18 6.50
CA GLU A 151 -6.19 11.17 7.86
C GLU A 151 -5.09 11.45 8.90
N VAL A 152 -3.94 10.78 8.80
CA VAL A 152 -2.84 10.98 9.75
C VAL A 152 -2.16 12.33 9.56
N LEU A 153 -1.99 12.80 8.32
CA LEU A 153 -1.38 14.09 8.06
C LEU A 153 -2.17 15.22 8.72
N LEU A 154 -3.50 15.22 8.53
CA LEU A 154 -4.36 16.24 9.14
C LEU A 154 -4.36 16.16 10.66
N ASP A 155 -4.46 14.95 11.23
CA ASP A 155 -4.45 14.74 12.67
C ASP A 155 -3.13 15.18 13.33
N GLU A 156 -1.97 14.87 12.74
CA GLU A 156 -0.67 15.31 13.25
C GLU A 156 -0.52 16.84 13.19
N LEU A 157 -0.95 17.46 12.10
CA LEU A 157 -0.91 18.91 11.95
C LEU A 157 -1.84 19.62 12.94
N ASP A 158 -3.07 19.13 13.10
CA ASP A 158 -4.05 19.70 14.04
C ASP A 158 -3.57 19.59 15.49
N LYS A 159 -3.02 18.44 15.88
CA LYS A 159 -2.42 18.25 17.21
C LYS A 159 -1.29 19.24 17.47
N GLU A 160 -0.42 19.46 16.49
CA GLU A 160 0.74 20.32 16.65
C GLU A 160 0.35 21.80 16.66
N ILE A 161 -0.63 22.21 15.85
CA ILE A 161 -1.25 23.55 15.90
C ILE A 161 -1.84 23.77 17.29
N GLN A 162 -2.65 22.84 17.80
CA GLN A 162 -3.26 22.95 19.14
C GLN A 162 -2.22 23.00 20.25
N ARG A 163 -1.16 22.20 20.17
CA ARG A 163 -0.07 22.17 21.16
C ARG A 163 0.66 23.51 21.21
N ARG A 164 0.92 24.12 20.05
CA ARG A 164 1.74 25.33 19.92
C ARG A 164 0.96 26.63 20.11
N LEU A 165 -0.36 26.61 19.95
CA LEU A 165 -1.23 27.75 20.17
C LEU A 165 -1.73 27.89 21.61
N LYS A 166 -1.48 26.88 22.46
CA LYS A 166 -1.63 26.95 23.93
C LYS A 166 -0.50 27.80 24.52
#